data_AF-A0A2W6BSJ7-F1
#
_entry.id   AF-A0A2W6BSJ7-F1
#
_cell.length_a   1.000
_cell.length_b   1.000
_cell.length_c   1.000
_cell.angle_alpha   90.00
_cell.angle_beta   90.00
_cell.angle_gamma   90.00
#
_symmetry.space_group_name_H-M   'P 1'
#
loop_
_entity.id
_entity.type
_entity.pdbx_description
1 polymer ?
#
loop_
_entity_poly.entity_id
_entity_poly.type
_entity_poly.pdbx_seq_one_letter_code
_entity_poly.pdbx_strand_id
1 'polypeptide(L)'
;MLLRNRSPGIEPFPAQITKGFEHLGPSWINVLGWLQINRIEHVLVGAAARAIRGEAGVSGPISIVPAPYGRNLDRLARALFSAQARLRVEGAGQSGRADPQPVKLTAEKLVAGQRWTLRCGVYDLDVEGRPAGAPRYQELLYEASRFEPALELKVEVASPEDIEHYDHMRRTGIAPEITITRKAQVEHS
;
A
#
# COMPACT_ATOMS: atom_id res chain seq x y z
N MET A 1 -22.36 27.42 10.83
CA MET A 1 -21.17 26.92 11.56
C MET A 1 -20.43 25.97 10.64
N LEU A 2 -19.26 26.38 10.12
CA LEU A 2 -18.43 25.56 9.23
C LEU A 2 -17.62 24.56 10.08
N LEU A 3 -18.08 23.31 10.12
CA LEU A 3 -17.25 22.20 10.60
C LEU A 3 -16.04 22.13 9.67
N ARG A 4 -14.88 22.58 10.16
CA ARG A 4 -13.59 22.30 9.52
C ARG A 4 -13.47 20.77 9.46
N ASN A 5 -13.76 20.18 8.30
CA ASN A 5 -13.53 18.76 7.98
C ASN A 5 -12.03 18.47 8.11
N ARG A 6 -11.54 18.31 9.34
CA ARG A 6 -10.27 17.63 9.59
C ARG A 6 -10.49 16.18 9.24
N SER A 7 -9.71 15.66 8.29
CA SER A 7 -9.59 14.21 8.12
C SER A 7 -9.21 13.61 9.48
N PRO A 8 -9.91 12.54 9.93
CA PRO A 8 -9.60 11.89 11.19
C PRO A 8 -8.19 11.30 11.16
N GLY A 9 -7.54 11.25 12.33
CA GLY A 9 -6.30 10.50 12.50
C GLY A 9 -6.50 9.00 12.32
N ILE A 10 -5.42 8.23 12.31
CA ILE A 10 -5.53 6.76 12.33
C ILE A 10 -5.93 6.38 13.77
N GLU A 11 -7.22 6.10 13.95
CA GLU A 11 -7.79 5.63 15.22
C GLU A 11 -7.99 4.11 15.18
N PRO A 12 -8.10 3.45 16.35
CA PRO A 12 -8.50 2.05 16.41
C PRO A 12 -9.81 1.84 15.65
N PHE A 13 -9.77 1.04 14.59
CA PHE A 13 -10.94 0.73 13.79
C PHE A 13 -11.71 -0.39 14.50
N PRO A 14 -12.93 -0.14 15.00
CA PRO A 14 -13.65 -1.07 15.87
C PRO A 14 -14.30 -2.23 15.10
N ALA A 15 -13.66 -2.71 14.03
CA ALA A 15 -14.25 -3.73 13.18
C ALA A 15 -14.03 -5.14 13.72
N GLN A 16 -15.08 -5.93 13.65
CA GLN A 16 -15.02 -7.36 13.91
C GLN A 16 -14.27 -8.02 12.77
N ILE A 17 -13.13 -8.65 13.08
CA ILE A 17 -12.32 -9.37 12.09
C ILE A 17 -13.13 -10.53 11.53
N THR A 18 -13.16 -10.65 10.20
CA THR A 18 -13.86 -11.72 9.51
C THR A 18 -13.14 -13.05 9.77
N LYS A 19 -13.89 -14.13 9.97
CA LYS A 19 -13.32 -15.47 10.20
C LYS A 19 -12.36 -15.85 9.06
N GLY A 20 -11.15 -16.29 9.40
CA GLY A 20 -10.08 -16.58 8.44
C GLY A 20 -9.07 -15.45 8.23
N PHE A 21 -9.29 -14.28 8.84
CA PHE A 21 -8.34 -13.15 8.85
C PHE A 21 -7.81 -12.82 10.25
N GLU A 22 -7.97 -13.73 11.19
CA GLU A 22 -7.58 -13.56 12.60
C GLU A 22 -6.06 -13.42 12.79
N HIS A 23 -5.27 -13.85 11.79
CA HIS A 23 -3.83 -13.67 11.75
C HIS A 23 -3.39 -12.25 11.34
N LEU A 24 -4.32 -11.41 10.88
CA LEU A 24 -4.00 -10.03 10.53
C LEU A 24 -3.79 -9.19 11.79
N GLY A 25 -2.68 -8.46 11.84
CA GLY A 25 -2.37 -7.58 12.97
C GLY A 25 -3.38 -6.42 13.08
N PRO A 26 -3.73 -5.98 14.30
CA PRO A 26 -4.69 -4.89 14.53
C PRO A 26 -4.23 -3.57 13.89
N SER A 27 -2.91 -3.36 13.81
CA SER A 27 -2.32 -2.22 13.10
C SER A 27 -2.72 -2.16 11.63
N TRP A 28 -2.85 -3.31 10.97
CA TRP A 28 -3.25 -3.34 9.57
C TRP A 28 -4.71 -2.95 9.40
N ILE A 29 -5.59 -3.51 10.23
CA ILE A 29 -7.03 -3.19 10.21
C ILE A 29 -7.26 -1.70 10.44
N ASN A 30 -6.53 -1.08 11.37
CA ASN A 30 -6.67 0.35 11.67
C ASN A 30 -6.29 1.24 10.48
N VAL A 31 -5.18 0.94 9.80
CA VAL A 31 -4.73 1.71 8.63
C VAL A 31 -5.67 1.51 7.45
N LEU A 32 -6.11 0.27 7.19
CA LEU A 32 -7.06 -0.02 6.11
C LEU A 32 -8.42 0.66 6.36
N GLY A 33 -8.91 0.61 7.60
CA GLY A 33 -10.11 1.33 8.01
C GLY A 33 -9.97 2.85 7.84
N TRP A 34 -8.82 3.40 8.20
CA TRP A 34 -8.51 4.82 7.99
C TRP A 34 -8.49 5.21 6.50
N LEU A 35 -7.90 4.39 5.63
CA LEU A 35 -7.93 4.61 4.17
C LEU A 35 -9.37 4.60 3.65
N GLN A 36 -10.20 3.67 4.11
CA GLN A 36 -11.60 3.56 3.73
C GLN A 36 -12.43 4.76 4.19
N ILE A 37 -12.30 5.19 5.45
CA ILE A 37 -13.00 6.36 6.00
C ILE A 37 -12.67 7.63 5.20
N ASN A 38 -11.40 7.78 4.79
CA ASN A 38 -10.96 8.90 3.96
C ASN A 38 -11.30 8.75 2.47
N ARG A 39 -11.94 7.65 2.06
CA ARG A 39 -12.32 7.33 0.68
C ARG A 39 -11.12 7.41 -0.27
N ILE A 40 -10.01 6.82 0.15
CA ILE A 40 -8.79 6.72 -0.63
C ILE A 40 -8.86 5.44 -1.47
N GLU A 41 -8.94 5.60 -2.78
CA GLU A 41 -8.91 4.49 -3.73
C GLU A 41 -7.47 4.02 -3.92
N HIS A 42 -7.25 2.73 -3.67
CA HIS A 42 -5.94 2.13 -3.67
C HIS A 42 -6.04 0.63 -3.93
N VAL A 43 -4.94 0.05 -4.40
CA VAL A 43 -4.73 -1.40 -4.44
C VAL A 43 -3.65 -1.74 -3.41
N LEU A 44 -3.90 -2.76 -2.60
CA LEU A 44 -2.98 -3.25 -1.59
C LEU A 44 -1.91 -4.14 -2.23
N VAL A 45 -0.65 -3.88 -1.89
CA VAL A 45 0.53 -4.64 -2.30
C VAL A 45 1.39 -5.00 -1.09
N GLY A 46 2.40 -5.85 -1.28
CA GLY A 46 3.39 -6.20 -0.24
C GLY A 46 2.86 -7.05 0.91
N ALA A 47 3.46 -6.90 2.10
CA ALA A 47 3.27 -7.79 3.25
C ALA A 47 1.80 -8.02 3.66
N ALA A 48 1.02 -6.94 3.78
CA ALA A 48 -0.40 -7.04 4.15
C ALA A 48 -1.24 -7.73 3.05
N ALA A 49 -0.91 -7.53 1.77
CA ALA A 49 -1.57 -8.19 0.65
C ALA A 49 -1.34 -9.70 0.67
N ARG A 50 -0.09 -10.14 0.93
CA ARG A 50 0.26 -11.56 1.08
C ARG A 50 -0.49 -12.21 2.23
N ALA A 51 -0.53 -11.54 3.37
CA ALA A 51 -1.25 -12.04 4.54
C ALA A 51 -2.76 -12.16 4.29
N ILE A 52 -3.40 -11.19 3.63
CA ILE A 52 -4.82 -11.28 3.26
C ILE A 52 -5.06 -12.42 2.26
N ARG A 53 -4.10 -12.71 1.38
CA ARG A 53 -4.16 -13.88 0.49
C ARG A 53 -3.86 -15.23 1.18
N GLY A 54 -3.67 -15.23 2.50
CA GLY A 54 -3.56 -16.44 3.32
C GLY A 54 -2.13 -16.82 3.71
N GLU A 55 -1.13 -15.99 3.40
CA GLU A 55 0.24 -16.27 3.82
C GLU A 55 0.44 -15.97 5.31
N ALA A 56 0.70 -17.00 6.09
CA ALA A 56 0.92 -16.88 7.52
C ALA A 56 2.36 -16.44 7.85
N GLY A 57 2.54 -15.72 8.95
CA GLY A 57 3.86 -15.29 9.44
C GLY A 57 4.47 -14.10 8.71
N VAL A 58 3.77 -13.50 7.75
CA VAL A 58 4.20 -12.27 7.09
C VAL A 58 4.03 -11.09 8.02
N SER A 59 5.07 -10.28 8.16
CA SER A 59 5.04 -9.02 8.92
C SER A 59 5.66 -7.90 8.09
N GLY A 60 5.15 -6.68 8.26
CA GLY A 60 5.67 -5.54 7.52
C GLY A 60 4.70 -4.35 7.47
N PRO A 61 5.15 -3.25 6.87
CA PRO A 61 4.30 -2.07 6.65
C PRO A 61 3.19 -2.39 5.65
N ILE A 62 2.05 -1.70 5.80
CA ILE A 62 1.04 -1.69 4.73
C ILE A 62 1.63 -0.96 3.54
N SER A 63 1.43 -1.51 2.35
CA SER A 63 1.94 -0.92 1.12
C SER A 63 0.80 -0.76 0.13
N ILE A 64 0.63 0.43 -0.42
CA ILE A 64 -0.50 0.75 -1.30
C ILE A 64 -0.02 1.38 -2.60
N VAL A 65 -0.71 1.07 -3.70
CA VAL A 65 -0.65 1.82 -4.95
C VAL A 65 -1.93 2.65 -5.05
N PRO A 66 -1.89 3.98 -4.87
CA PRO A 66 -3.08 4.82 -4.94
C PRO A 66 -3.52 5.05 -6.39
N ALA A 67 -4.82 5.24 -6.60
CA ALA A 67 -5.32 5.64 -7.91
C ALA A 67 -4.68 6.98 -8.34
N PRO A 68 -4.14 7.10 -9.57
CA PRO A 68 -3.21 8.18 -9.96
C PRO A 68 -3.91 9.49 -10.36
N TYR A 69 -5.19 9.67 -10.02
CA TYR A 69 -5.94 10.88 -10.38
C TYR A 69 -5.94 11.90 -9.24
N GLY A 70 -5.89 13.19 -9.60
CA GLY A 70 -5.61 14.28 -8.66
C GLY A 70 -6.50 14.29 -7.41
N ARG A 71 -7.82 14.08 -7.56
CA ARG A 71 -8.76 14.08 -6.43
C ARG A 71 -8.43 13.00 -5.37
N ASN A 72 -8.00 11.81 -5.78
CA ASN A 72 -7.61 10.76 -4.83
C ASN A 72 -6.31 11.11 -4.12
N LEU A 73 -5.34 11.62 -4.88
CA LEU A 73 -4.04 12.01 -4.36
C LEU A 73 -4.14 13.21 -3.40
N ASP A 74 -5.06 14.14 -3.65
CA ASP A 74 -5.40 15.22 -2.74
C ASP A 74 -6.01 14.70 -1.43
N ARG A 75 -6.92 13.72 -1.51
CA ARG A 75 -7.47 13.07 -0.30
C ARG A 75 -6.36 12.39 0.49
N LEU A 76 -5.50 11.63 -0.18
CA LEU A 76 -4.36 10.96 0.43
C LEU A 76 -3.39 11.96 1.07
N ALA A 77 -3.00 13.02 0.38
CA ALA A 77 -2.12 14.06 0.90
C ALA A 77 -2.71 14.75 2.15
N ARG A 78 -4.01 15.09 2.12
CA ARG A 78 -4.72 15.69 3.27
C ARG A 78 -4.81 14.72 4.44
N ALA A 79 -5.11 13.45 4.18
CA ALA A 79 -5.19 12.43 5.21
C ALA A 79 -3.82 12.22 5.87
N LEU A 80 -2.75 12.06 5.07
CA LEU A 80 -1.37 11.93 5.57
C LEU A 80 -0.93 13.14 6.39
N PHE A 81 -1.31 14.36 5.96
CA PHE A 81 -1.06 15.56 6.72
C PHE A 81 -1.78 15.56 8.08
N SER A 82 -3.07 15.19 8.11
CA SER A 82 -3.84 15.04 9.35
C SER A 82 -3.26 13.97 10.28
N ALA A 83 -2.77 12.86 9.72
CA ALA A 83 -2.13 11.77 10.45
C ALA A 83 -0.67 12.10 10.87
N GLN A 84 -0.20 13.32 10.59
CA GLN A 84 1.15 13.78 10.87
C GLN A 84 2.23 12.84 10.33
N ALA A 85 2.04 12.34 9.11
CA ALA A 85 2.96 11.42 8.45
C ALA A 85 4.38 11.97 8.38
N ARG A 86 5.35 11.15 8.77
CA ARG A 86 6.78 11.45 8.71
C ARG A 86 7.49 10.45 7.81
N LEU A 87 8.56 10.86 7.13
CA LEU A 87 9.34 9.93 6.33
C LEU A 87 10.05 8.92 7.24
N ARG A 88 9.93 7.65 6.89
CA ARG A 88 10.71 6.57 7.49
C ARG A 88 11.98 6.40 6.65
N VAL A 89 13.12 6.78 7.21
CA VAL A 89 14.42 6.62 6.55
C VAL A 89 14.86 5.15 6.67
N GLU A 90 14.77 4.39 5.58
CA GLU A 90 15.44 3.08 5.50
C GLU A 90 16.95 3.34 5.31
N GLY A 91 17.79 2.81 6.21
CA GLY A 91 19.24 2.97 6.13
C GLY A 91 19.91 3.89 7.15
N ALA A 92 19.36 4.08 8.36
CA ALA A 92 20.16 4.53 9.50
C ALA A 92 21.11 3.42 9.98
N GLY A 93 22.00 2.96 9.10
CA GLY A 93 23.16 2.19 9.46
C GLY A 93 24.14 3.12 10.21
N GLN A 94 24.41 2.79 11.47
CA GLN A 94 25.64 3.09 12.20
C GLN A 94 26.03 4.55 12.48
N SER A 95 25.31 5.58 12.01
CA SER A 95 25.53 6.96 12.44
C SER A 95 24.22 7.70 12.75
N GLY A 96 23.87 7.71 14.04
CA GLY A 96 23.18 8.81 14.73
C GLY A 96 21.91 9.39 14.09
N ARG A 97 20.75 9.02 14.67
CA ARG A 97 19.63 9.94 14.93
C ARG A 97 19.15 10.77 13.73
N ALA A 98 18.67 10.12 12.67
CA ALA A 98 17.79 10.80 11.71
C ALA A 98 16.41 10.98 12.35
N ASP A 99 16.14 12.19 12.86
CA ASP A 99 14.82 12.55 13.37
C ASP A 99 13.81 12.46 12.20
N PRO A 100 12.71 11.69 12.30
CA PRO A 100 11.75 11.54 11.21
C PRO A 100 11.19 12.91 10.81
N GLN A 101 11.58 13.38 9.62
CA GLN A 101 11.19 14.71 9.15
C GLN A 101 9.71 14.72 8.75
N PRO A 102 8.94 15.72 9.18
CA PRO A 102 7.58 15.93 8.69
C PRO A 102 7.64 16.23 7.19
N VAL A 103 7.03 15.38 6.37
CA VAL A 103 7.00 15.58 4.92
C VAL A 103 5.69 16.22 4.52
N LYS A 104 5.79 17.42 3.93
CA LYS A 104 4.67 18.00 3.20
C LYS A 104 4.54 17.32 1.84
N LEU A 105 3.77 16.24 1.81
CA LEU A 105 3.37 15.52 0.59
C LEU A 105 2.23 16.29 -0.08
N THR A 106 2.43 16.65 -1.35
CA THR A 106 1.38 17.16 -2.24
C THR A 106 1.02 16.08 -3.24
N ALA A 107 -0.14 16.21 -3.90
CA ALA A 107 -0.54 15.27 -4.95
C ALA A 107 0.55 15.13 -6.03
N GLU A 108 1.20 16.23 -6.43
CA GLU A 108 2.28 16.24 -7.41
C GLU A 108 3.50 15.42 -6.94
N LYS A 109 3.89 15.56 -5.66
CA LYS A 109 4.99 14.77 -5.08
C LYS A 109 4.64 13.29 -4.98
N LEU A 110 3.39 12.95 -4.69
CA LEU A 110 2.93 11.56 -4.62
C LEU A 110 3.01 10.90 -6.00
N VAL A 111 2.68 11.61 -7.09
CA VAL A 111 2.83 11.08 -8.45
C VAL A 111 4.29 11.00 -8.88
N ALA A 112 5.09 12.03 -8.55
CA ALA A 112 6.48 12.12 -9.00
C ALA A 112 7.43 11.19 -8.23
N GLY A 113 7.12 10.88 -6.97
CA GLY A 113 7.93 9.97 -6.16
C GLY A 113 7.78 8.53 -6.60
N GLN A 114 8.88 7.76 -6.56
CA GLN A 114 8.86 6.33 -6.89
C GLN A 114 8.26 5.50 -5.74
N ARG A 115 8.59 5.86 -4.49
CA ARG A 115 8.10 5.21 -3.27
C ARG A 115 8.23 6.16 -2.10
N TRP A 116 7.23 6.17 -1.22
CA TRP A 116 7.23 6.94 0.02
C TRP A 116 7.04 6.00 1.19
N THR A 117 8.08 5.83 2.00
CA THR A 117 8.01 5.06 3.24
C THR A 117 7.60 6.01 4.37
N LEU A 118 6.40 5.84 4.91
CA LEU A 118 5.81 6.79 5.85
C LEU A 118 5.51 6.13 7.19
N ARG A 119 5.63 6.93 8.24
CA ARG A 119 5.20 6.59 9.59
C ARG A 119 4.17 7.60 10.08
N CYS A 120 2.97 7.11 10.38
CA CYS A 120 1.84 7.86 10.89
C CYS A 120 1.64 7.47 12.37
N GLY A 121 2.34 8.15 13.27
CA GLY A 121 2.36 7.80 14.70
C GLY A 121 3.01 6.43 14.96
N VAL A 122 2.21 5.45 15.37
CA VAL A 122 2.65 4.06 15.61
C VAL A 122 2.48 3.15 14.39
N TYR A 123 1.86 3.65 13.32
CA TYR A 123 1.55 2.88 12.12
C TYR A 123 2.51 3.20 10.98
N ASP A 124 2.92 2.17 10.25
CA ASP A 124 3.78 2.32 9.08
C ASP A 124 2.96 2.08 7.79
N LEU A 125 3.14 2.97 6.82
CA LEU A 125 2.45 2.98 5.54
C LEU A 125 3.44 3.34 4.42
N ASP A 126 3.55 2.47 3.43
CA ASP A 126 4.29 2.71 2.21
C ASP A 126 3.33 3.07 1.09
N VAL A 127 3.59 4.19 0.42
CA VAL A 127 2.88 4.60 -0.78
C VAL A 127 3.81 4.36 -1.96
N GLU A 128 3.46 3.37 -2.78
CA GLU A 128 4.13 3.10 -4.03
C GLU A 128 3.67 4.11 -5.07
N GLY A 129 4.64 4.78 -5.69
CA GLY A 129 4.38 5.64 -6.83
C GLY A 129 4.46 4.85 -8.12
N ARG A 130 5.06 5.44 -9.14
CA ARG A 130 5.24 4.80 -10.45
C ARG A 130 6.72 4.56 -10.75
N PRO A 131 7.33 3.50 -10.20
CA PRO A 131 8.68 3.13 -10.62
C PRO A 131 8.64 2.60 -12.07
N ALA A 132 9.75 2.77 -12.79
CA ALA A 132 9.86 2.27 -14.16
C ALA A 132 9.77 0.73 -14.16
N GLY A 133 8.91 0.18 -15.02
CA GLY A 133 8.69 -1.27 -15.13
C GLY A 133 7.58 -1.83 -14.24
N ALA A 134 7.04 -1.05 -13.28
CA ALA A 134 5.89 -1.49 -12.51
C ALA A 134 4.58 -1.44 -13.33
N PRO A 135 3.63 -2.36 -13.05
CA PRO A 135 2.30 -2.34 -13.65
C PRO A 135 1.58 -1.00 -13.42
N ARG A 136 0.73 -0.62 -14.36
CA ARG A 136 -0.13 0.56 -14.20
C ARG A 136 -1.20 0.25 -13.16
N TYR A 137 -1.68 1.28 -12.46
CA TYR A 137 -2.80 1.15 -11.52
C TYR A 137 -4.02 0.43 -12.13
N GLN A 138 -4.33 0.70 -13.41
CA GLN A 138 -5.45 0.05 -14.10
C GLN A 138 -5.23 -1.46 -14.32
N GLU A 139 -3.99 -1.87 -14.60
CA GLU A 139 -3.61 -3.28 -14.76
C GLU A 139 -3.70 -3.98 -13.40
N LEU A 140 -3.15 -3.35 -12.35
CA LEU A 140 -3.26 -3.85 -10.97
C LEU A 140 -4.71 -4.02 -10.53
N LEU A 141 -5.55 -3.01 -10.81
CA LEU A 141 -6.95 -3.05 -10.42
C LEU A 141 -7.73 -4.11 -11.19
N TYR A 142 -7.37 -4.37 -12.45
CA TYR A 142 -8.03 -5.38 -13.28
C TYR A 142 -7.78 -6.79 -12.76
N GLU A 143 -6.54 -7.10 -12.34
CA GLU A 143 -6.15 -8.39 -11.77
C GLU A 143 -6.36 -8.47 -10.24
N ALA A 144 -6.77 -7.38 -9.60
CA ALA A 144 -7.01 -7.34 -8.16
C ALA A 144 -8.22 -8.19 -7.77
N SER A 145 -8.16 -8.74 -6.56
CA SER A 145 -9.29 -9.43 -5.94
C SER A 145 -9.76 -8.64 -4.72
N ARG A 146 -11.07 -8.51 -4.56
CA ARG A 146 -11.66 -7.86 -3.40
C ARG A 146 -11.73 -8.81 -2.21
N PHE A 147 -11.28 -8.33 -1.06
CA PHE A 147 -11.37 -9.04 0.22
C PHE A 147 -12.09 -8.20 1.26
N GLU A 148 -12.67 -8.89 2.24
CA GLU A 148 -13.38 -8.29 3.38
C GLU A 148 -12.77 -8.77 4.70
N PRO A 149 -11.56 -8.29 5.08
CA PRO A 149 -10.83 -8.77 6.25
C PRO A 149 -11.49 -8.44 7.59
N ALA A 150 -12.37 -7.44 7.62
CA ALA A 150 -13.19 -7.11 8.77
C ALA A 150 -14.56 -6.61 8.32
N LEU A 151 -15.53 -6.61 9.24
CA LEU A 151 -16.89 -6.16 8.97
C LEU A 151 -16.87 -4.74 8.38
N GLU A 152 -17.54 -4.56 7.24
CA GLU A 152 -17.60 -3.32 6.46
C GLU A 152 -16.26 -2.82 5.90
N LEU A 153 -15.15 -3.53 6.08
CA LEU A 153 -13.85 -3.16 5.53
C LEU A 153 -13.60 -3.90 4.22
N LYS A 154 -13.66 -3.17 3.09
CA LYS A 154 -13.42 -3.72 1.74
C LYS A 154 -12.09 -3.24 1.22
N VAL A 155 -11.26 -4.17 0.75
CA VAL A 155 -9.93 -3.86 0.22
C VAL A 155 -9.71 -4.55 -1.12
N GLU A 156 -9.17 -3.80 -2.08
CA GLU A 156 -8.70 -4.36 -3.35
C GLU A 156 -7.26 -4.81 -3.16
N VAL A 157 -6.98 -6.08 -3.42
CA VAL A 157 -5.66 -6.70 -3.19
C VAL A 157 -5.09 -7.15 -4.51
N ALA A 158 -3.89 -6.68 -4.85
CA ALA A 158 -3.20 -7.02 -6.09
C ALA A 158 -3.06 -8.53 -6.27
N SER A 159 -2.89 -9.00 -7.51
CA SER A 159 -2.68 -10.41 -7.81
C SER A 159 -1.40 -10.95 -7.13
N PRO A 160 -1.28 -12.27 -6.88
CA PRO A 160 -0.03 -12.84 -6.36
C PRO A 160 1.19 -12.50 -7.22
N GLU A 161 1.02 -12.45 -8.56
CA GLU A 161 2.09 -12.11 -9.51
C GLU A 161 2.55 -10.66 -9.34
N ASP A 162 1.61 -9.73 -9.22
CA ASP A 162 1.91 -8.32 -8.99
C ASP A 162 2.57 -8.09 -7.62
N ILE A 163 2.12 -8.82 -6.60
CA ILE A 163 2.71 -8.74 -5.26
C ILE A 163 4.18 -9.18 -5.31
N GLU A 164 4.50 -10.30 -5.96
CA GLU A 164 5.90 -10.73 -6.11
C GLU A 164 6.69 -9.77 -7.00
N HIS A 165 6.07 -9.17 -8.02
CA HIS A 165 6.72 -8.14 -8.84
C HIS A 165 7.16 -6.95 -7.98
N TYR A 166 6.27 -6.41 -7.15
CA TYR A 166 6.59 -5.31 -6.23
C TYR A 166 7.62 -5.72 -5.18
N ASP A 167 7.50 -6.91 -4.61
CA ASP A 167 8.48 -7.43 -3.65
C ASP A 167 9.86 -7.60 -4.31
N HIS A 168 9.93 -8.09 -5.55
CA HIS A 168 11.17 -8.21 -6.31
C HIS A 168 11.79 -6.83 -6.57
N MET A 169 11.02 -5.88 -7.08
CA MET A 169 11.48 -4.50 -7.30
C MET A 169 12.01 -3.85 -6.02
N ARG A 170 11.38 -4.11 -4.88
CA ARG A 170 11.86 -3.62 -3.58
C ARG A 170 13.19 -4.24 -3.17
N ARG A 171 13.41 -5.53 -3.46
CA ARG A 171 14.65 -6.24 -3.14
C ARG A 171 15.80 -5.87 -4.08
N THR A 172 15.54 -5.71 -5.38
CA THR A 172 16.59 -5.61 -6.41
C THR A 172 16.71 -4.21 -7.01
N GLY A 173 15.71 -3.36 -6.87
CA GLY A 173 15.62 -2.07 -7.56
C GLY A 173 15.32 -2.19 -9.06
N ILE A 174 15.07 -3.39 -9.57
CA ILE A 174 14.86 -3.70 -11.00
C ILE A 174 13.53 -4.46 -11.14
N ALA A 175 12.77 -4.19 -12.20
CA ALA A 175 11.57 -4.98 -12.51
C ALA A 175 11.97 -6.41 -12.90
N PRO A 176 11.24 -7.46 -12.44
CA PRO A 176 11.54 -8.82 -12.82
C PRO A 176 11.41 -9.01 -14.35
N GLU A 177 12.40 -9.65 -14.97
CA GLU A 177 12.31 -10.07 -16.36
C GLU A 177 11.37 -11.29 -16.45
N ILE A 178 10.12 -11.06 -16.84
CA ILE A 178 9.20 -12.16 -17.15
C ILE A 178 9.59 -12.73 -18.51
N THR A 179 10.48 -13.72 -18.51
CA THR A 179 10.81 -14.47 -19.74
C THR A 179 9.66 -15.44 -20.04
N ILE A 180 8.72 -15.02 -20.87
CA ILE A 180 7.67 -15.90 -21.41
C ILE A 180 8.33 -16.85 -22.40
N THR A 181 8.74 -18.03 -21.93
CA THR A 181 9.17 -19.11 -22.81
C THR A 181 7.92 -19.76 -23.40
N ARG A 182 7.45 -19.27 -24.55
CA ARG A 182 6.45 -20.00 -25.34
C ARG A 182 7.07 -21.35 -25.72
N LYS A 183 6.59 -22.45 -25.13
CA LYS A 183 6.83 -23.78 -25.68
C LYS A 183 6.23 -23.80 -27.08
N ALA A 184 7.09 -23.82 -28.10
CA ALA A 184 6.69 -24.13 -29.46
C ALA A 184 6.01 -25.50 -29.43
N GLN A 185 4.73 -25.52 -29.78
CA GLN A 185 3.95 -26.74 -29.93
C GLN A 185 4.56 -27.49 -31.12
N VAL A 186 5.24 -28.61 -30.84
CA VAL A 186 5.80 -29.49 -31.87
C VAL A 186 4.62 -30.21 -32.51
N GLU A 187 4.26 -29.79 -33.73
CA GLU A 187 3.35 -30.54 -34.60
C GLU A 187 4.06 -31.83 -35.05
N HIS A 188 3.61 -32.96 -34.53
CA HIS A 188 3.97 -34.27 -35.06
C HIS A 188 3.12 -34.54 -36.30
N SER A 189 3.81 -34.68 -37.44
CA SER A 189 3.27 -35.19 -38.70
C SER A 189 2.98 -36.69 -38.64
#